data_AF-U4TR83-F1
#
_entry.id   AF-U4TR83-F1
#
_cell.length_a   1.000
_cell.length_b   1.000
_cell.length_c   1.000
_cell.angle_alpha   90.00
_cell.angle_beta   90.00
_cell.angle_gamma   90.00
#
_symmetry.space_group_name_H-M   'P 1'
#
loop_
_entity.id
_entity.type
_entity.pdbx_description
1 polymer ?
#
loop_
_entity_poly.entity_id
_entity_poly.type
_entity_poly.pdbx_seq_one_letter_code
_entity_poly.pdbx_strand_id
1 'polypeptide(L)'
;MIAKTNKSNLEEAHPVMSKYPAQLLIVAMLTPFYAVIVWLARIGLAASTATTVIGLASLFLSFAAWQGSIFLYRHGFRFRRQ
;
A
#
# COMPACT_ATOMS: atom_id res chain seq x y z
N MET A 1 47.09 -5.65 -7.70
CA MET A 1 46.32 -5.06 -8.83
C MET A 1 44.91 -5.65 -8.81
N ILE A 2 43.96 -4.78 -8.46
CA ILE A 2 42.51 -4.80 -8.73
C ILE A 2 41.77 -6.14 -8.59
N ALA A 3 41.11 -6.29 -7.44
CA ALA A 3 39.90 -7.09 -7.29
C ALA A 3 38.86 -6.63 -8.32
N LYS A 4 38.80 -7.33 -9.45
CA LYS A 4 37.73 -7.22 -10.42
C LYS A 4 36.63 -8.21 -10.03
N THR A 5 35.40 -7.73 -10.19
CA THR A 5 34.13 -8.48 -10.19
C THR A 5 33.62 -9.00 -8.85
N ASN A 6 32.78 -8.21 -8.19
CA ASN A 6 31.35 -8.55 -8.10
C ASN A 6 30.52 -7.32 -7.65
N LYS A 7 30.35 -6.35 -8.56
CA LYS A 7 29.37 -5.26 -8.42
C LYS A 7 28.02 -5.60 -9.09
N SER A 8 27.86 -6.80 -9.62
CA SER A 8 26.65 -7.21 -10.34
C SER A 8 25.59 -7.86 -9.45
N ASN A 9 25.90 -8.19 -8.20
CA ASN A 9 24.93 -8.77 -7.25
C ASN A 9 24.14 -7.74 -6.42
N LEU A 10 24.27 -6.43 -6.70
CA LEU A 10 23.49 -5.38 -6.03
C LEU A 10 22.40 -4.77 -6.93
N GLU A 11 22.38 -5.10 -8.22
CA GLU A 11 21.41 -4.54 -9.18
C GLU A 11 20.14 -5.38 -9.36
N GLU A 12 20.07 -6.59 -8.79
CA GLU A 12 18.84 -7.37 -8.71
C GLU A 12 18.13 -7.18 -7.35
N ALA A 13 18.03 -5.94 -6.89
CA ALA A 13 16.92 -5.59 -6.01
C ALA A 13 15.64 -5.76 -6.86
N HIS A 14 15.07 -6.97 -6.81
CA HIS A 14 13.86 -7.36 -7.54
C HIS A 14 12.91 -6.16 -7.67
N PRO A 15 12.43 -5.79 -8.88
CA PRO A 15 11.58 -4.60 -9.11
C PRO A 15 10.25 -4.61 -8.30
N VAL A 16 10.00 -5.74 -7.63
CA VAL A 16 8.92 -6.05 -6.71
C VAL A 16 9.16 -5.37 -5.33
N MET A 17 10.39 -5.34 -4.82
CA MET A 17 10.71 -4.68 -3.54
C MET A 17 10.59 -3.15 -3.59
N SER A 18 10.87 -2.56 -4.75
CA SER A 18 10.69 -1.12 -5.02
C SER A 18 9.22 -0.68 -4.94
N LYS A 19 8.25 -1.57 -5.21
CA LYS A 19 6.82 -1.24 -5.25
C LYS A 19 6.16 -1.17 -3.87
N TYR A 20 6.77 -1.78 -2.85
CA TYR A 20 6.25 -1.78 -1.49
C TYR A 20 6.20 -0.40 -0.81
N PRO A 21 7.32 0.38 -0.77
CA PRO A 21 7.27 1.73 -0.22
C PRO A 21 6.33 2.64 -1.02
N ALA A 22 6.25 2.44 -2.34
CA ALA A 22 5.29 3.17 -3.18
C ALA A 22 3.83 2.86 -2.80
N GLN A 23 3.49 1.59 -2.50
CA GLN A 23 2.15 1.22 -2.08
C GLN A 23 1.78 1.74 -0.69
N LEU A 24 2.72 1.71 0.26
CA LEU A 24 2.54 2.37 1.56
C LEU A 24 2.34 3.88 1.41
N LEU A 25 3.13 4.53 0.55
CA LEU A 25 2.97 5.95 0.22
C LEU A 25 1.61 6.26 -0.39
N ILE A 26 1.11 5.42 -1.31
CA ILE A 26 -0.22 5.58 -1.91
C ILE A 26 -1.32 5.47 -0.84
N VAL A 27 -1.26 4.46 0.05
CA VAL A 27 -2.25 4.31 1.13
C VAL A 27 -2.17 5.49 2.11
N ALA A 28 -0.96 5.92 2.49
CA ALA A 28 -0.74 7.08 3.35
C ALA A 28 -1.27 8.38 2.72
N MET A 29 -1.04 8.58 1.41
CA MET A 29 -1.56 9.71 0.65
C MET A 29 -3.08 9.68 0.52
N LEU A 30 -3.70 8.51 0.40
CA LEU A 30 -5.16 8.36 0.29
C LEU A 30 -5.91 8.51 1.62
N THR A 31 -5.23 8.27 2.74
CA THR A 31 -5.81 8.39 4.09
C THR A 31 -6.44 9.76 4.39
N PRO A 32 -5.79 10.91 4.12
CA PRO A 32 -6.42 12.22 4.34
C PRO A 32 -7.63 12.45 3.42
N PHE A 33 -7.61 11.97 2.18
CA PHE A 33 -8.78 12.06 1.29
C PHE A 33 -9.95 11.24 1.83
N TYR A 34 -9.68 10.04 2.36
CA TYR A 34 -10.69 9.25 3.03
C TYR A 34 -11.32 10.00 4.22
N ALA A 35 -10.52 10.67 5.05
CA ALA A 35 -11.04 11.48 6.15
C ALA A 35 -11.95 12.62 5.67
N VAL A 36 -11.57 13.31 4.59
CA VAL A 36 -12.39 14.36 3.96
C VAL A 36 -13.71 13.80 3.41
N ILE A 37 -13.68 12.63 2.76
CA ILE A 37 -14.88 11.96 2.24
C ILE A 37 -15.83 11.61 3.40
N VAL A 38 -15.31 11.06 4.50
CA VAL A 38 -16.11 10.73 5.69
C VAL A 38 -16.72 12.00 6.29
N TRP A 39 -15.95 13.07 6.39
CA TRP A 39 -16.42 14.35 6.92
C TRP A 39 -17.50 14.99 6.05
N LEU A 40 -17.29 15.07 4.74
CA LEU A 40 -18.27 15.60 3.78
C LEU A 40 -19.53 14.74 3.72
N ALA A 41 -19.39 13.40 3.74
CA ALA A 41 -20.53 12.49 3.72
C ALA A 41 -21.43 12.68 4.94
N ARG A 42 -20.87 12.98 6.11
CA ARG A 42 -21.64 13.25 7.33
C ARG A 42 -22.44 14.55 7.28
N ILE A 43 -22.01 15.53 6.48
CA ILE A 43 -22.61 16.87 6.43
C ILE A 43 -23.56 17.00 5.23
N GLY A 44 -23.23 16.40 4.09
CA GLY A 44 -23.91 16.62 2.82
C GLY A 44 -24.86 15.51 2.36
N LEU A 45 -24.90 14.36 3.05
CA LEU A 45 -25.72 13.21 2.63
C LEU A 45 -26.73 12.82 3.70
N ALA A 46 -27.87 12.27 3.26
CA ALA A 46 -28.80 11.57 4.13
C ALA A 46 -28.09 10.42 4.87
N ALA A 47 -28.49 10.14 6.11
CA ALA A 47 -27.79 9.20 6.99
C ALA A 47 -27.53 7.83 6.35
N SER A 48 -28.50 7.25 5.65
CA SER A 48 -28.37 5.96 4.95
C SER A 48 -27.35 6.00 3.79
N THR A 49 -27.32 7.11 3.05
CA THR A 49 -26.37 7.33 1.96
C THR A 49 -24.96 7.61 2.49
N ALA A 50 -24.84 8.35 3.60
CA ALA A 50 -23.56 8.58 4.27
C ALA A 50 -22.94 7.27 4.76
N THR A 51 -23.73 6.40 5.40
CA THR A 51 -23.24 5.10 5.89
C THR A 51 -22.77 4.19 4.77
N THR A 52 -23.49 4.15 3.65
CA THR A 52 -23.11 3.32 2.48
C THR A 52 -21.84 3.84 1.81
N VAL A 53 -21.68 5.16 1.66
CA VAL A 53 -20.46 5.77 1.11
C VAL A 53 -19.25 5.52 2.01
N ILE A 54 -19.40 5.71 3.33
CA ILE A 54 -18.33 5.43 4.30
C ILE A 54 -17.96 3.94 4.28
N GLY A 55 -18.94 3.05 4.21
CA GLY A 55 -18.73 1.61 4.10
C GLY A 55 -17.97 1.22 2.83
N LEU A 56 -18.37 1.74 1.67
CA LEU A 56 -17.68 1.52 0.39
C LEU A 56 -16.24 2.03 0.42
N ALA A 57 -16.03 3.24 0.94
CA ALA A 57 -14.71 3.83 1.05
C ALA A 57 -13.81 3.03 2.02
N SER A 58 -14.36 2.51 3.11
CA SER A 58 -13.65 1.60 4.04
C SER A 58 -13.24 0.31 3.34
N LEU A 59 -14.16 -0.34 2.63
CA LEU A 59 -13.89 -1.58 1.89
C LEU A 59 -12.79 -1.37 0.84
N PHE A 60 -12.81 -0.25 0.12
CA PHE A 60 -11.78 0.08 -0.87
C PHE A 60 -10.41 0.25 -0.22
N LEU A 61 -10.33 0.97 0.91
CA LEU A 61 -9.09 1.17 1.65
C LEU A 61 -8.56 -0.16 2.21
N SER A 62 -9.43 -0.99 2.80
CA SER A 62 -9.09 -2.32 3.29
C SER A 62 -8.61 -3.25 2.17
N PHE A 63 -9.23 -3.18 0.99
CA PHE A 63 -8.80 -3.95 -0.17
C PHE A 63 -7.42 -3.51 -0.67
N ALA A 64 -7.16 -2.20 -0.75
CA ALA A 64 -5.85 -1.66 -1.12
C ALA A 64 -4.74 -2.08 -0.13
N ALA A 65 -5.05 -2.06 1.17
CA ALA A 65 -4.15 -2.53 2.23
C ALA A 65 -3.94 -4.05 2.17
N TRP A 66 -5.00 -4.84 1.93
CA TRP A 66 -4.96 -6.29 1.80
C TRP A 66 -4.07 -6.74 0.63
N GLN A 67 -4.21 -6.10 -0.55
CA GLN A 67 -3.34 -6.36 -1.70
C GLN A 67 -1.86 -6.11 -1.36
N GLY A 68 -1.57 -5.06 -0.57
CA GLY A 68 -0.22 -4.76 -0.10
C GLY A 68 0.30 -5.79 0.92
N SER A 69 -0.57 -6.28 1.79
CA SER A 69 -0.26 -7.31 2.79
C SER A 69 0.00 -8.68 2.17
N ILE A 70 -0.83 -9.13 1.20
CA ILE A 70 -0.58 -10.36 0.45
C ILE A 70 0.76 -10.29 -0.29
N PHE A 71 1.06 -9.14 -0.88
CA PHE A 71 2.31 -8.92 -1.57
C PHE A 71 3.52 -9.05 -0.62
N LEU A 72 3.44 -8.44 0.57
CA LEU A 72 4.42 -8.62 1.65
C LEU A 72 4.55 -10.07 2.10
N TYR A 73 3.44 -10.78 2.25
CA TYR A 73 3.45 -12.16 2.69
C TYR A 73 4.15 -13.07 1.66
N ARG A 74 3.90 -12.85 0.36
CA ARG A 74 4.50 -13.64 -0.73
C ARG A 74 5.96 -13.28 -1.01
N HIS A 75 6.35 -12.01 -0.89
CA HIS A 75 7.67 -11.54 -1.33
C HIS A 75 8.57 -10.98 -0.21
N GLY A 76 8.00 -10.51 0.90
CA GLY A 76 8.73 -9.85 2.00
C GLY A 76 9.32 -10.79 3.06
N PHE A 77 8.90 -12.06 3.13
CA PHE A 77 9.41 -13.00 4.14
C PHE A 77 10.58 -13.88 3.69
N ARG A 78 11.08 -13.74 2.46
CA ARG A 78 12.30 -14.45 2.02
C ARG A 78 13.61 -13.82 2.52
N PHE A 79 13.55 -12.77 3.35
CA PHE A 79 14.73 -12.07 3.90
C PHE A 79 15.40 -12.75 5.10
N ARG A 80 15.06 -14.00 5.45
CA ARG A 80 15.60 -14.58 6.71
C ARG A 80 15.88 -16.08 6.74
N ARG A 81 16.11 -16.74 5.60
CA ARG A 81 16.68 -18.11 5.57
C ARG A 81 17.40 -18.41 4.25
N GLN A 82 18.44 -17.67 3.88
CA GLN A 82 19.57 -18.19 3.09
C GLN A 82 20.81 -17.40 3.46
#